data_AF-A0A3L7YVH3-F1
#
_entry.id   AF-A0A3L7YVH3-F1
#
_cell.length_a   1.000
_cell.length_b   1.000
_cell.length_c   1.000
_cell.angle_alpha   90.00
_cell.angle_beta   90.00
_cell.angle_gamma   90.00
#
_symmetry.space_group_name_H-M   'P 1'
#
loop_
_entity.id
_entity.type
_entity.pdbx_description
1 polymer ?
#
loop_
_entity_poly.entity_id
_entity_poly.type
_entity_poly.pdbx_seq_one_letter_code
_entity_poly.pdbx_strand_id
1 'polypeptide(L)' 'TNGPVIVSESGLHDLAAVERVRAAGAHAILVGEALVRAPDIGAKVREMSGTVLVPGVTDARGLHQSTGAPLDNPA' A
#
# COMPACT_ATOMS: atom_id res chain seq x y z
N THR A 1 5.07 29.29 -5.25
CA THR A 1 5.48 29.38 -3.83
C THR A 1 5.53 27.96 -3.29
N ASN A 2 6.62 27.54 -2.64
CA ASN A 2 6.71 26.18 -2.09
C ASN A 2 5.99 26.16 -0.73
N GLY A 3 4.69 25.85 -0.74
CA GLY A 3 3.87 25.75 0.46
C GLY A 3 4.22 24.50 1.29
N PRO A 4 3.72 24.41 2.54
CA PRO A 4 3.96 23.24 3.38
C PRO A 4 3.29 21.98 2.82
N VAL A 5 3.94 20.83 3.00
CA VAL A 5 3.35 19.52 2.71
C VAL A 5 2.41 19.14 3.85
N ILE A 6 1.12 19.30 3.63
CA ILE A 6 0.05 18.78 4.51
C ILE A 6 0.01 17.24 4.44
N VAL A 7 0.15 16.60 5.61
CA VAL A 7 0.08 15.14 5.79
C VAL A 7 -1.11 14.80 6.69
N SER A 8 -1.93 13.83 6.30
CA SER A 8 -3.01 13.30 7.14
C SER A 8 -2.58 11.99 7.82
N GLU A 9 -2.81 11.86 9.13
CA GLU A 9 -2.17 10.81 9.96
C GLU A 9 -3.15 9.80 10.59
N SER A 10 -4.43 10.15 10.74
CA SER A 10 -5.39 9.36 11.52
C SER A 10 -6.68 9.08 10.75
N GLY A 11 -7.36 7.98 11.08
CA GLY A 11 -8.63 7.58 10.46
C GLY A 11 -8.52 6.98 9.06
N LEU A 12 -7.34 6.50 8.67
CA LEU A 12 -7.05 5.93 7.35
C LEU A 12 -7.05 4.40 7.40
N HIS A 13 -8.17 3.79 6.99
CA HIS A 13 -8.36 2.33 7.03
C HIS A 13 -8.53 1.68 5.65
N ASP A 14 -8.95 2.48 4.66
CA ASP A 14 -9.27 2.07 3.31
C ASP A 14 -8.98 3.20 2.30
N LEU A 15 -9.11 2.90 1.00
CA LEU A 15 -8.93 3.88 -0.07
C LEU A 15 -9.97 5.03 0.00
N ALA A 16 -11.18 4.77 0.51
CA ALA A 16 -12.19 5.82 0.65
C ALA A 16 -11.76 6.90 1.67
N ALA A 17 -11.09 6.51 2.76
CA ALA A 17 -10.50 7.44 3.72
C ALA A 17 -9.39 8.29 3.08
N VAL A 18 -8.55 7.69 2.25
CA VAL A 18 -7.51 8.40 1.49
C VAL A 18 -8.13 9.44 0.56
N GLU A 19 -9.17 9.09 -0.20
CA GLU A 19 -9.83 10.03 -1.11
C GLU A 19 -10.51 11.18 -0.36
N ARG A 20 -11.07 10.94 0.84
CA ARG A 20 -11.62 12.01 1.68
C ARG A 20 -10.56 13.03 2.09
N VAL A 21 -9.42 12.59 2.59
CA VAL A 21 -8.36 13.52 3.06
C VAL A 21 -7.66 14.21 1.89
N ARG A 22 -7.55 13.53 0.74
CA ARG A 22 -7.10 14.14 -0.51
C ARG A 22 -8.02 15.26 -0.95
N ALA A 23 -9.33 15.03 -0.95
CA ALA A 23 -10.32 16.06 -1.27
C ALA A 23 -10.29 17.24 -0.27
N ALA A 24 -9.86 17.00 0.97
CA ALA A 24 -9.65 18.03 1.98
C ALA A 24 -8.30 18.78 1.86
N GLY A 25 -7.45 18.43 0.88
CA GLY A 25 -6.20 19.13 0.60
C GLY A 25 -4.94 18.49 1.20
N ALA A 26 -5.01 17.25 1.69
CA ALA A 26 -3.81 16.51 2.06
C ALA A 26 -2.96 16.19 0.83
N HIS A 27 -1.64 16.40 0.94
CA HIS A 27 -0.67 16.05 -0.09
C HIS A 27 -0.11 14.64 0.08
N ALA A 28 -0.11 14.14 1.31
CA ALA A 28 0.36 12.81 1.67
C ALA A 28 -0.43 12.25 2.85
N ILE A 29 -0.26 10.95 3.08
CA ILE A 29 -0.84 10.23 4.22
C ILE A 29 0.26 9.51 5.01
N LEU A 30 0.06 9.42 6.32
CA LEU A 30 0.85 8.56 7.22
C LEU A 30 -0.10 7.53 7.80
N VAL A 31 0.22 6.24 7.61
CA VAL A 31 -0.63 5.14 8.05
C VAL A 31 0.17 4.22 8.97
N GLY A 32 -0.28 4.06 10.21
CA GLY A 32 0.32 3.14 11.17
C GLY A 32 -0.54 1.89 11.36
N GLU A 33 -1.62 2.05 12.13
CA GLU A 33 -2.42 0.93 12.63
C GLU A 33 -3.01 0.03 11.54
N ALA A 34 -3.56 0.61 10.47
CA ALA A 34 -4.15 -0.17 9.38
C ALA A 34 -3.11 -1.00 8.60
N LEU A 35 -1.85 -0.56 8.55
CA LEU A 35 -0.76 -1.36 7.98
C LEU A 35 -0.31 -2.47 8.93
N VAL A 36 -0.05 -2.14 10.20
CA VAL A 36 0.47 -3.11 11.19
C VAL A 36 -0.53 -4.25 11.45
N ARG A 37 -1.83 -3.99 11.37
CA ARG A 37 -2.88 -5.00 11.56
C ARG A 37 -3.28 -5.74 10.29
N ALA A 38 -2.74 -5.38 9.12
CA ALA A 38 -3.12 -6.01 7.86
C ALA A 38 -2.54 -7.44 7.77
N PRO A 39 -3.34 -8.42 7.32
CA PRO A 39 -2.83 -9.77 7.06
C PRO A 39 -1.83 -9.80 5.89
N ASP A 40 -1.97 -8.87 4.93
CA ASP A 40 -1.01 -8.61 3.86
C ASP A 40 -0.75 -7.11 3.77
N ILE A 41 0.40 -6.69 4.30
CA ILE A 41 0.84 -5.29 4.30
C ILE A 41 1.01 -4.78 2.86
N GLY A 42 1.53 -5.60 1.95
CA GLY A 42 1.74 -5.23 0.56
C GLY A 42 0.41 -4.97 -0.15
N ALA A 43 -0.60 -5.80 0.08
CA ALA A 43 -1.94 -5.60 -0.45
C ALA A 43 -2.56 -4.30 0.08
N LYS A 44 -2.43 -4.04 1.39
CA LYS A 44 -2.95 -2.80 2.00
C LYS A 44 -2.25 -1.54 1.48
N VAL A 45 -0.94 -1.57 1.26
CA VAL A 45 -0.20 -0.46 0.62
C VAL A 45 -0.67 -0.21 -0.81
N ARG A 46 -0.90 -1.28 -1.59
CA ARG A 46 -1.43 -1.14 -2.97
C ARG A 46 -2.82 -0.54 -3.00
N GLU A 47 -3.70 -1.01 -2.13
CA GLU A 47 -5.03 -0.44 -1.93
C GLU A 47 -4.93 1.06 -1.61
N MET A 48 -4.16 1.43 -0.58
CA MET A 48 -4.06 2.81 -0.10
C MET A 48 -3.32 3.77 -1.05
N SER A 49 -2.41 3.25 -1.89
CA SER A 49 -1.75 4.04 -2.93
C SER A 49 -2.58 4.20 -4.20
N GLY A 50 -3.72 3.50 -4.31
CA GLY A 50 -4.52 3.45 -5.53
C GLY A 50 -3.79 2.74 -6.69
N THR A 51 -2.74 1.97 -6.41
CA THR A 51 -1.94 1.29 -7.43
C THR A 51 -2.56 -0.07 -7.76
N VAL A 52 -3.02 -0.25 -8.99
CA VAL A 52 -3.34 -1.57 -9.52
C VAL A 52 -2.04 -2.22 -10.01
N LEU A 53 -1.68 -3.39 -9.47
CA LEU A 53 -0.65 -4.21 -10.09
C LEU A 53 -1.19 -4.74 -11.42
N VAL A 54 -0.51 -4.44 -12.51
CA VAL A 54 -0.76 -5.08 -13.80
C VAL A 54 -0.06 -6.45 -13.78
N PRO A 55 -0.78 -7.58 -13.92
CA PRO A 55 -0.13 -8.88 -14.00
C PRO A 55 0.89 -8.91 -15.16
N GLY A 56 2.14 -9.28 -14.85
CA GLY A 56 3.20 -9.41 -15.86
C GLY A 56 4.03 -8.15 -16.14
N VAL A 57 3.75 -7.01 -15.49
CA VAL A 57 4.64 -5.83 -15.55
C VAL A 57 5.64 -5.90 -14.39
N THR A 58 6.90 -6.22 -14.71
CA THR A 58 8.01 -6.18 -13.75
C THR A 58 8.46 -4.73 -13.55
N ASP A 59 8.77 -4.34 -12.31
CA ASP A 59 9.45 -3.06 -12.08
C ASP A 59 10.87 -3.09 -12.67
N ALA A 60 11.45 -1.91 -12.91
CA ALA A 60 12.79 -1.78 -13.50
C ALA A 60 13.93 -2.35 -12.61
N ARG A 61 13.62 -2.93 -11.45
CA ARG A 61 14.59 -3.53 -10.52
C ARG A 61 14.52 -5.05 -10.48
N GLY A 62 13.64 -5.68 -11.25
CA GLY A 62 13.74 -7.10 -11.59
C GLY A 62 13.83 -8.07 -10.42
N LEU A 63 13.29 -7.72 -9.24
CA LEU A 63 13.30 -8.61 -8.08
C LEU A 63 11.88 -9.00 -7.66
N HIS A 64 11.47 -10.19 -8.07
CA HIS A 64 10.41 -10.93 -7.40
C HIS A 64 10.90 -12.37 -7.16
N GLN A 65 11.42 -12.65 -5.98
CA GLN A 65 11.52 -14.04 -5.54
C GLN A 65 10.12 -14.50 -5.13
N SER A 66 9.40 -15.12 -6.06
CA SER A 66 8.38 -16.10 -5.73
C SER A 66 9.08 -17.44 -5.59
N THR A 67 9.41 -17.86 -4.38
CA THR A 67 9.45 -19.27 -4.00
C THR A 67 9.30 -19.35 -2.48
N GLY A 68 8.10 -19.71 -2.04
CA GLY A 68 7.77 -19.81 -0.62
C GLY A 68 6.45 -20.55 -0.42
N ALA A 69 6.36 -21.77 -0.92
CA ALA A 69 5.40 -22.77 -0.43
C ALA A 69 6.10 -24.16 -0.44
N PRO A 70 5.75 -25.05 0.49
CA PRO A 70 6.67 -26.02 1.10
C PRO A 70 7.05 -27.16 0.15
N LEU A 71 8.33 -27.52 0.14
CA LEU A 71 8.79 -28.82 -0.31
C LEU A 71 8.59 -29.79 0.85
N ASP A 72 7.53 -30.59 0.79
CA ASP A 72 7.52 -32.05 1.07
C ASP A 72 6.12 -32.55 1.49
N ASN A 73 5.43 -33.18 0.52
CA ASN A 73 4.73 -34.45 0.74
C ASN A 73 4.48 -35.09 -0.65
N PRO A 74 5.21 -36.17 -0.99
CA PRO A 74 4.54 -37.47 -0.96
C PRO A 74 5.43 -38.66 -0.54
N ALA A 75 4.99 -39.36 0.51
CA ALA A 75 4.92 -40.83 0.58
C ALA A 75 3.81 -41.24 1.56
#